data_AF-A0A3B8J4W3-F1
#
_entry.id   AF-A0A3B8J4W3-F1
#
_cell.length_a   1.000
_cell.length_b   1.000
_cell.length_c   1.000
_cell.angle_alpha   90.00
_cell.angle_beta   90.00
_cell.angle_gamma   90.00
#
_symmetry.space_group_name_H-M   'P 1'
#
loop_
_entity.id
_entity.type
_entity.pdbx_description
1 polymer ?
#
loop_
_entity_poly.entity_id
_entity_poly.type
_entity_poly.pdbx_seq_one_letter_code
_entity_poly.pdbx_strand_id
1 'polypeptide(L)'
;LQVYEALLYQDLEPAELLRSHIIKFFKLWSRNQWKRERLAPSFHLDGFSVDPRSWYRFPILSGGFARELYELENISSSVPTN
;
A
#
# COMPACT_ATOMS: atom_id res chain seq x y z
N LEU A 1 3.98 -4.02 -8.97
CA LEU A 1 5.00 -3.13 -9.59
C LEU A 1 4.44 -1.78 -10.03
N GLN A 2 3.28 -1.74 -10.69
CA GLN A 2 2.61 -0.50 -11.15
C GLN A 2 2.60 0.65 -10.14
N VAL A 3 2.32 0.38 -8.85
CA VAL A 3 2.31 1.41 -7.80
C VAL A 3 3.68 2.05 -7.60
N TYR A 4 4.75 1.24 -7.59
CA TYR A 4 6.11 1.74 -7.43
C TYR A 4 6.51 2.62 -8.63
N GLU A 5 6.23 2.17 -9.85
CA GLU A 5 6.51 2.94 -11.07
C GLU A 5 5.74 4.26 -11.12
N ALA A 6 4.45 4.24 -10.76
CA ALA A 6 3.61 5.44 -10.73
C ALA A 6 4.10 6.47 -9.69
N LEU A 7 4.57 6.02 -8.53
CA LEU A 7 5.11 6.90 -7.49
C LEU A 7 6.53 7.37 -7.79
N LEU A 8 7.33 6.55 -8.48
CA LEU A 8 8.67 6.94 -8.92
C LEU A 8 8.61 8.10 -9.92
N TYR A 9 7.60 8.15 -10.78
CA TYR A 9 7.38 9.27 -11.69
C TYR A 9 7.04 10.60 -10.98
N GLN A 10 6.52 10.54 -9.76
CA GLN A 10 6.19 11.74 -8.98
C GLN A 10 7.42 12.36 -8.29
N ASP A 11 8.58 11.69 -8.32
CA ASP A 11 9.86 12.15 -7.79
C ASP A 11 9.78 12.75 -6.36
N LEU A 12 9.01 12.10 -5.49
CA LEU A 12 8.74 12.58 -4.13
C LEU A 12 9.84 12.20 -3.14
N GLU A 13 10.47 11.03 -3.34
CA GLU A 13 11.46 10.45 -2.42
C GLU A 13 12.48 9.58 -3.19
N PRO A 14 13.69 9.36 -2.62
CA PRO A 14 14.66 8.44 -3.21
C PRO A 14 14.09 7.03 -3.38
N ALA A 15 14.40 6.38 -4.50
CA ALA A 15 13.87 5.07 -4.90
C ALA A 15 13.95 3.98 -3.81
N GLU A 16 15.10 3.88 -3.13
CA GLU A 16 15.32 2.95 -2.01
C GLU A 16 14.34 3.18 -0.84
N LEU A 17 14.15 4.45 -0.48
CA LEU A 17 13.31 4.85 0.64
C LEU A 17 11.83 4.67 0.29
N LEU A 18 11.43 5.08 -0.92
CA LEU A 18 10.10 4.86 -1.47
C LEU A 18 9.71 3.37 -1.44
N ARG A 19 10.62 2.49 -1.88
CA ARG A 19 10.42 1.04 -1.85
C ARG A 19 10.14 0.55 -0.43
N SER A 20 10.95 0.99 0.55
CA SER A 20 10.78 0.62 1.95
C SER A 20 9.42 1.06 2.52
N HIS A 21 8.96 2.27 2.16
CA HIS A 21 7.67 2.81 2.57
C HIS A 21 6.50 2.06 1.96
N ILE A 22 6.57 1.72 0.67
CA ILE A 22 5.55 0.91 0.00
C ILE A 22 5.44 -0.47 0.66
N ILE A 23 6.58 -1.14 0.90
CA ILE A 23 6.59 -2.44 1.56
C ILE A 23 5.96 -2.36 2.96
N LYS A 24 6.35 -1.34 3.73
CA LYS A 24 5.80 -1.11 5.08
C LYS A 24 4.30 -0.83 5.04
N PHE A 25 3.82 -0.03 4.08
CA PHE A 25 2.41 0.29 3.91
C PHE A 25 1.58 -0.96 3.68
N PHE A 26 1.89 -1.79 2.68
CA PHE A 26 1.09 -2.97 2.35
C PHE A 26 1.13 -4.05 3.44
N LYS A 27 2.29 -4.26 4.09
CA LYS A 27 2.42 -5.17 5.24
C LYS A 27 1.54 -4.72 6.42
N LEU A 28 1.57 -3.43 6.76
CA LEU A 28 0.75 -2.89 7.84
C LEU A 28 -0.72 -2.82 7.46
N TRP A 29 -1.03 -2.51 6.21
CA TRP A 29 -2.39 -2.41 5.71
C TRP A 29 -3.10 -3.75 5.85
N SER A 30 -2.58 -4.82 5.25
CA SER A 30 -3.20 -6.14 5.29
C SER A 30 -3.35 -6.66 6.73
N ARG A 31 -2.30 -6.59 7.54
CA ARG A 31 -2.29 -7.09 8.93
C ARG A 31 -3.25 -6.31 9.86
N ASN A 32 -3.45 -5.02 9.65
CA ASN A 32 -4.31 -4.20 10.51
C ASN A 32 -5.77 -4.14 10.00
N GLN A 33 -6.17 -4.92 8.99
CA GLN A 33 -7.57 -4.91 8.51
C GLN A 33 -8.56 -5.23 9.63
N TRP A 34 -8.25 -6.20 10.51
CA TRP A 34 -9.14 -6.54 11.63
C TRP A 34 -9.42 -5.35 12.58
N LYS A 35 -8.50 -4.39 12.67
CA LYS A 35 -8.70 -3.17 13.46
C LYS A 35 -9.70 -2.25 12.77
N ARG A 36 -9.63 -2.15 11.44
CA ARG A 36 -10.55 -1.32 10.63
C ARG A 36 -11.99 -1.82 10.67
N GLU A 37 -12.19 -3.13 10.69
CA GLU A 37 -13.51 -3.76 10.88
C GLU A 37 -14.16 -3.40 12.24
N ARG A 38 -13.35 -2.99 13.21
CA ARG A 38 -13.76 -2.63 14.58
C ARG A 38 -13.73 -1.12 14.84
N LEU A 39 -13.61 -0.29 13.80
CA LEU A 39 -13.66 1.16 13.96
C LEU A 39 -15.06 1.61 14.40
N ALA A 40 -15.08 2.63 15.26
CA ALA A 40 -16.31 3.32 15.60
C ALA A 40 -16.84 4.06 14.36
N PRO A 41 -18.17 4.27 14.27
CA PRO A 41 -18.75 5.13 13.25
C PRO A 41 -18.06 6.50 13.25
N SER A 42 -17.70 6.98 12.06
CA SER A 42 -17.03 8.26 11.86
C SER A 42 -17.56 8.95 10.61
N PHE A 43 -17.38 10.26 10.53
CA PHE A 43 -17.83 11.05 9.38
C PHE A 43 -16.84 10.95 8.22
N HIS A 44 -17.39 10.89 7.01
CA HIS A 44 -16.61 10.91 5.78
C HIS A 44 -16.38 12.36 5.33
N LEU A 45 -15.12 12.77 5.19
CA LEU A 45 -14.75 14.15 4.85
C LEU A 45 -14.13 14.30 3.46
N ASP A 46 -13.43 13.27 2.99
CA ASP A 46 -12.79 13.21 1.67
C ASP A 46 -13.58 12.36 0.69
N GLY A 47 -13.16 12.30 -0.58
CA GLY A 47 -13.75 11.39 -1.58
C GLY A 47 -13.43 9.90 -1.37
N PHE A 48 -12.60 9.55 -0.38
CA PHE A 48 -12.16 8.18 -0.10
C PHE A 48 -12.18 7.90 1.41
N SER A 49 -12.55 6.68 1.80
CA SER A 49 -12.56 6.24 3.20
C SER A 49 -11.92 4.87 3.35
N VAL A 50 -11.38 4.63 4.55
CA VAL A 50 -10.83 3.34 4.97
C VAL A 50 -11.85 2.48 5.74
N ASP A 51 -13.08 2.97 5.91
CA ASP A 51 -14.15 2.22 6.57
C ASP A 51 -14.65 1.07 5.69
N PRO A 52 -14.56 -0.19 6.16
CA PRO A 52 -15.01 -1.35 5.38
C PRO A 52 -16.53 -1.42 5.22
N ARG A 53 -17.31 -0.75 6.08
CA ARG A 53 -18.78 -0.76 5.94
C ARG A 53 -19.24 0.15 4.81
N SER A 54 -18.66 1.34 4.73
CA SER A 54 -19.13 2.40 3.84
C SER A 54 -18.44 2.40 2.48
N TRP A 55 -17.13 2.12 2.39
CA TRP A 55 -16.37 2.34 1.15
C TRP A 55 -15.46 1.18 0.78
N TYR A 56 -14.40 0.94 1.56
CA TYR A 56 -13.33 0.04 1.12
C TYR A 56 -13.35 -1.30 1.83
N ARG A 57 -14.00 -2.28 1.19
CA ARG A 57 -14.07 -3.67 1.68
C ARG A 57 -12.79 -4.43 1.33
N PHE A 58 -12.07 -4.86 2.35
CA PHE A 58 -10.88 -5.69 2.21
C PHE A 58 -10.95 -6.89 3.17
N PRO A 59 -10.61 -8.12 2.75
CA PRO A 59 -10.74 -9.28 3.61
C PRO A 59 -9.73 -9.23 4.78
N ILE A 60 -10.20 -9.60 5.98
CA ILE A 60 -9.36 -9.68 7.19
C ILE A 60 -8.21 -10.67 6.99
N LEU A 61 -8.52 -11.83 6.42
CA LEU A 61 -7.55 -12.84 6.05
C LEU A 61 -7.23 -12.66 4.57
N SER A 62 -6.02 -12.21 4.29
CA SER A 62 -5.49 -12.01 2.93
C SER A 62 -4.09 -12.57 2.84
N GLY A 63 -3.59 -12.81 1.62
CA GLY A 63 -2.21 -13.25 1.38
C GLY A 63 -1.13 -12.19 1.68
N GLY A 64 -1.50 -11.04 2.27
CA GLY A 64 -0.55 -10.04 2.74
C GLY A 64 0.31 -9.38 1.66
N PHE A 65 -0.11 -9.46 0.39
CA PHE A 65 0.66 -9.01 -0.79
C PHE A 65 2.06 -9.66 -0.87
N ALA A 66 2.23 -10.88 -0.35
CA ALA A 66 3.54 -11.50 -0.20
C ALA A 66 4.29 -11.64 -1.53
N ARG A 67 3.59 -11.98 -2.62
CA ARG A 67 4.17 -12.13 -3.96
C ARG A 67 4.60 -10.79 -4.54
N GLU A 68 3.71 -9.80 -4.51
CA GLU A 68 3.94 -8.47 -5.07
C GLU A 68 5.06 -7.75 -4.33
N LEU A 69 5.16 -7.97 -3.01
CA LEU A 69 6.24 -7.44 -2.18
C LEU A 69 7.57 -8.15 -2.43
N TYR A 70 7.56 -9.46 -2.68
CA TYR A 70 8.76 -10.19 -3.08
C TYR A 70 9.27 -9.72 -4.45
N GLU A 71 8.38 -9.56 -5.43
CA GLU A 71 8.72 -8.96 -6.72
C GLU A 71 9.28 -7.54 -6.54
N LEU A 72 8.65 -6.75 -5.66
CA LEU A 72 9.14 -5.42 -5.33
C LEU A 72 10.48 -5.45 -4.61
N GLU A 73 10.84 -6.45 -3.79
CA GLU A 73 12.13 -6.57 -3.09
C GLU A 73 13.27 -7.09 -4.00
N ASN A 74 12.95 -7.77 -5.11
CA ASN A 74 13.93 -8.32 -6.05
C ASN A 74 14.20 -7.47 -7.30
N ILE A 75 13.52 -6.33 -7.45
CA ILE A 75 13.94 -5.32 -8.44
C ILE A 75 15.37 -4.87 -8.11
N SER A 76 16.33 -5.39 -8.87
CA SER A 76 17.64 -4.77 -9.03
C SER A 76 17.40 -3.38 -9.64
N SER A 77 18.06 -2.37 -9.10
CA SER A 77 18.00 -0.98 -9.54
C SER A 77 18.51 -0.77 -10.97
N SER A 78 17.83 -1.32 -11.98
CA SER A 78 17.90 -0.80 -13.33
C SER A 78 17.05 0.46 -13.36
N VAL A 79 17.61 1.55 -12.83
CA VAL A 79 17.09 2.90 -13.07
C VAL A 79 17.00 3.06 -14.58
N PRO A 80 15.82 3.27 -15.18
CA PRO A 80 15.75 3.72 -16.56
C PRO A 80 16.26 5.16 -16.53
N THR A 81 17.56 5.34 -16.82
CA THR A 81 18.08 6.64 -17.23
C THR A 81 17.35 7.01 -18.51
N ASN A 82 16.54 8.07 -18.44
CA ASN A 82 16.13 8.82 -19.61
C ASN A 82 17.35 9.55 -20.18
#